data_AF-R6F763-F1
#
_entry.id   AF-R6F763-F1
#
_cell.length_a   1.000
_cell.length_b   1.000
_cell.length_c   1.000
_cell.angle_alpha   90.00
_cell.angle_beta   90.00
_cell.angle_gamma   90.00
#
_symmetry.space_group_name_H-M   'P 1'
#
loop_
_entity.id
_entity.type
_entity.pdbx_description
1 polymer ?
#
loop_
_entity_poly.entity_id
_entity_poly.type
_entity_poly.pdbx_seq_one_letter_code
_entity_poly.pdbx_strand_id
1 'polypeptide(L)'
;MDVSGVRMDIFNQYRKFLNVKTLGDVKSNDFIETIKPFFFFYSRQLNDYAKHTRKFNHEQTARFRDTLAVAKDPEKTFFEDLPEALGFDKTALQNKEKVEEFCYVVNRAVRELRSCYNDLIDRIESSLLDALSIEEYDYTEYVLTIRSRFASVNEHLLTDRLKEFYHHVMTEFDNRKEWYQSICYTALEQPLERLRDDQEEKLVHNLIMLFRECEKYSVISQMDIDSDEECFSVDMVATKGTNISSQTFKLTKTETEKADELEMLLNNALANIDNNNVAICTLLRVLNKKMSK
;
A
#
# COMPACT_ATOMS: atom_id res chain seq x y z
N MET A 1 -22.39 34.44 -30.68
CA MET A 1 -20.97 34.05 -30.71
C MET A 1 -20.90 32.68 -31.35
N ASP A 2 -20.01 32.52 -32.33
CA ASP A 2 -19.90 31.33 -33.18
C ASP A 2 -19.25 30.17 -32.41
N VAL A 3 -19.66 28.92 -32.67
CA VAL A 3 -19.11 27.69 -32.05
C VAL A 3 -17.59 27.61 -32.22
N SER A 4 -17.09 28.22 -33.30
CA SER A 4 -15.69 28.45 -33.61
C SER A 4 -14.92 29.22 -32.52
N GLY A 5 -15.54 30.22 -31.88
CA GLY A 5 -14.90 31.08 -30.87
C GLY A 5 -14.68 30.36 -29.53
N VAL A 6 -15.66 29.57 -29.09
CA VAL A 6 -15.55 28.79 -27.84
C VAL A 6 -14.50 27.69 -27.94
N ARG A 7 -14.46 26.99 -29.08
CA ARG A 7 -13.41 25.99 -29.35
C ARG A 7 -12.02 26.63 -29.31
N MET A 8 -11.89 27.85 -29.84
CA MET A 8 -10.64 28.60 -29.82
C MET A 8 -10.21 28.99 -28.39
N ASP A 9 -11.15 29.38 -27.53
CA ASP A 9 -10.84 29.76 -26.14
C ASP A 9 -10.38 28.55 -25.30
N ILE A 10 -11.07 27.41 -25.42
CA ILE A 10 -10.68 26.14 -24.77
C ILE A 10 -9.29 25.70 -25.27
N PHE A 11 -9.08 25.76 -26.59
CA PHE A 11 -7.82 25.42 -27.22
C PHE A 11 -6.65 26.28 -26.73
N ASN A 12 -6.83 27.60 -26.68
CA ASN A 12 -5.82 28.53 -26.20
C ASN A 12 -5.46 28.30 -24.73
N GLN A 13 -6.43 27.88 -23.91
CA GLN A 13 -6.16 27.53 -22.51
C GLN A 13 -5.37 26.22 -22.37
N TYR A 14 -5.67 25.19 -23.17
CA TYR A 14 -4.85 23.98 -23.20
C TYR A 14 -3.40 24.24 -23.63
N ARG A 15 -3.18 25.15 -24.59
CA ARG A 15 -1.82 25.57 -25.00
C ARG A 15 -1.06 26.27 -23.88
N LYS A 16 -1.72 27.15 -23.13
CA LYS A 16 -1.13 27.80 -21.95
C LYS A 16 -0.71 26.77 -20.90
N PHE A 17 -1.53 25.74 -20.68
CA PHE A 17 -1.20 24.65 -19.76
C PHE A 17 0.06 23.88 -20.14
N LEU A 18 0.27 23.61 -21.43
CA LEU A 18 1.43 22.85 -21.92
C LEU A 18 2.74 23.65 -21.97
N ASN A 19 2.73 24.90 -21.53
CA ASN A 19 3.87 25.82 -21.62
C ASN A 19 4.42 25.94 -23.05
N VAL A 20 3.57 25.71 -24.07
CA VAL A 20 3.92 25.90 -25.47
C VAL A 20 3.98 27.40 -25.71
N LYS A 21 5.18 27.98 -25.61
CA LYS A 21 5.43 29.40 -25.91
C LYS A 21 4.83 29.75 -27.27
N THR A 22 3.78 30.59 -27.23
CA THR A 22 3.30 31.49 -28.29
C THR A 22 3.74 31.11 -29.71
N LEU A 23 3.05 30.16 -30.32
CA LEU A 23 3.05 30.02 -31.77
C LEU A 23 1.91 30.89 -32.31
N GLY A 24 2.18 31.61 -33.41
CA GLY A 24 1.28 32.57 -34.05
C GLY A 24 -0.01 31.96 -34.60
N ASP A 25 -0.47 32.43 -35.77
CA ASP A 25 -1.78 32.06 -36.33
C ASP A 25 -2.07 30.55 -36.27
N VAL A 26 -3.20 30.22 -35.63
CA VAL A 26 -3.63 28.84 -35.36
C VAL A 26 -3.99 28.11 -36.66
N LYS A 27 -3.31 26.99 -36.93
CA LYS A 27 -3.66 26.05 -38.01
C LYS A 27 -4.32 24.79 -37.42
N SER A 28 -5.15 24.05 -38.16
CA SER A 28 -5.80 22.84 -37.59
C SER A 28 -4.79 21.77 -37.11
N ASN A 29 -3.59 21.72 -37.71
CA ASN A 29 -2.48 20.86 -37.26
C ASN A 29 -2.00 21.19 -35.83
N ASP A 30 -2.21 22.41 -35.37
CA ASP A 30 -1.84 22.85 -34.03
C ASP A 30 -2.69 22.22 -32.92
N PHE A 31 -3.92 21.79 -33.27
CA PHE A 31 -4.81 21.15 -32.32
C PHE A 31 -4.32 19.77 -31.93
N ILE A 32 -4.00 18.95 -32.92
CA ILE A 32 -3.46 17.60 -32.71
C ILE A 32 -2.17 17.67 -31.88
N GLU A 33 -1.29 18.64 -32.12
CA GLU A 33 -0.09 18.85 -31.31
C GLU A 33 -0.38 19.27 -29.86
N THR A 34 -1.51 19.93 -29.61
CA THR A 34 -1.90 20.37 -28.26
C THR A 34 -2.58 19.27 -27.45
N ILE A 35 -3.28 18.32 -28.08
CA ILE A 35 -3.95 17.24 -27.34
C ILE A 35 -3.06 16.00 -27.17
N LYS A 36 -2.10 15.77 -28.06
CA LYS A 36 -1.12 14.66 -27.99
C LYS A 36 -0.50 14.47 -26.60
N PRO A 37 -0.07 15.54 -25.88
CA PRO A 37 0.50 15.41 -24.54
C PRO A 37 -0.44 14.78 -23.51
N PHE A 38 -1.75 14.96 -23.63
CA PHE A 38 -2.71 14.33 -22.71
C PHE A 38 -2.82 12.82 -22.93
N PHE A 39 -2.80 12.38 -24.19
CA PHE A 39 -2.75 10.94 -24.50
C PHE A 39 -1.40 10.32 -24.13
N PHE A 40 -0.30 11.04 -24.32
CA PHE A 40 1.01 10.61 -23.83
C PHE A 40 1.03 10.52 -22.30
N PHE A 41 0.49 11.51 -21.60
CA PHE A 41 0.32 11.49 -20.16
C PHE A 41 -0.45 10.23 -19.70
N TYR A 42 -1.63 9.98 -20.26
CA TYR A 42 -2.42 8.81 -19.93
C TYR A 42 -1.70 7.48 -20.24
N SER A 43 -1.16 7.34 -21.45
CA SER A 43 -0.61 6.05 -21.91
C SER A 43 0.76 5.73 -21.31
N ARG A 44 1.63 6.74 -21.18
CA ARG A 44 3.05 6.57 -20.83
C ARG A 44 3.44 7.04 -19.44
N GLN A 45 2.73 8.02 -18.86
CA GLN A 45 3.11 8.57 -17.54
C GLN A 45 2.27 8.00 -16.40
N LEU A 46 1.03 7.57 -16.65
CA LEU A 46 0.24 6.90 -15.62
C LEU A 46 0.66 5.44 -15.48
N ASN A 47 1.04 5.06 -14.26
CA ASN A 47 1.24 3.66 -13.89
C ASN A 47 -0.11 2.93 -13.76
N ASP A 48 -0.06 1.62 -13.55
CA ASP A 48 -1.26 0.79 -13.56
C ASP A 48 -2.25 1.17 -12.44
N TYR A 49 -1.75 1.59 -11.27
CA TYR A 49 -2.58 2.01 -10.15
C TYR A 49 -3.36 3.28 -10.49
N ALA A 50 -2.69 4.31 -11.02
CA ALA A 50 -3.31 5.57 -11.42
C ALA A 50 -4.40 5.35 -12.49
N LYS A 51 -4.23 4.35 -13.36
CA LYS A 51 -5.20 3.97 -14.38
C LYS A 51 -6.50 3.36 -13.82
N HIS A 52 -6.47 2.77 -12.62
CA HIS A 52 -7.58 2.00 -12.09
C HIS A 52 -8.21 2.55 -10.80
N THR A 53 -7.45 3.29 -9.98
CA THR A 53 -7.93 3.76 -8.68
C THR A 53 -9.15 4.70 -8.78
N ARG A 54 -9.98 4.72 -7.76
CA ARG A 54 -11.08 5.66 -7.53
C ARG A 54 -10.83 6.54 -6.30
N LYS A 55 -9.74 6.31 -5.58
CA LYS A 55 -9.31 7.09 -4.40
C LYS A 55 -8.71 8.44 -4.82
N PHE A 56 -9.57 9.33 -5.29
CA PHE A 56 -9.25 10.72 -5.57
C PHE A 56 -10.03 11.64 -4.63
N ASN A 57 -9.48 12.82 -4.35
CA ASN A 57 -10.18 13.85 -3.59
C ASN A 57 -11.38 14.41 -4.37
N HIS A 58 -11.31 14.37 -5.70
CA HIS A 58 -12.37 14.87 -6.57
C HIS A 58 -12.77 13.80 -7.59
N GLU A 59 -14.06 13.47 -7.64
CA GLU A 59 -14.62 12.49 -8.59
C GLU A 59 -14.32 12.85 -10.06
N GLN A 60 -14.29 14.15 -10.35
CA GLN A 60 -13.91 14.73 -11.64
C GLN A 60 -12.55 14.21 -12.15
N THR A 61 -11.61 13.89 -11.26
CA THR A 61 -10.30 13.32 -11.64
C THR A 61 -10.44 11.94 -12.27
N ALA A 62 -11.25 11.07 -11.67
CA ALA A 62 -11.57 9.76 -12.23
C ALA A 62 -12.30 9.89 -13.57
N ARG A 63 -13.28 10.81 -13.66
CA ARG A 63 -14.03 11.05 -14.91
C ARG A 63 -13.15 11.57 -16.04
N PHE A 64 -12.23 12.50 -15.74
CA PHE A 64 -11.22 12.99 -16.69
C PHE A 64 -10.39 11.84 -17.27
N ARG A 65 -9.80 11.03 -16.38
CA ARG A 65 -8.99 9.87 -16.78
C ARG A 65 -9.78 8.88 -17.62
N ASP A 66 -10.97 8.50 -17.18
CA ASP A 66 -11.80 7.51 -17.85
C ASP A 66 -12.22 7.98 -19.25
N THR A 67 -12.47 9.28 -19.41
CA THR A 67 -12.76 9.89 -20.71
C THR A 67 -11.56 9.78 -21.65
N LEU A 68 -10.34 10.02 -21.16
CA LEU A 68 -9.12 9.80 -21.95
C LEU A 68 -8.90 8.33 -22.32
N ALA A 69 -9.29 7.40 -21.44
CA ALA A 69 -9.12 5.96 -21.64
C ALA A 69 -9.93 5.40 -22.81
N VAL A 70 -11.13 5.96 -23.05
CA VAL A 70 -12.07 5.50 -24.10
C VAL A 70 -12.07 6.39 -25.35
N ALA A 71 -11.23 7.41 -25.38
CA ALA A 71 -11.15 8.39 -26.45
C ALA A 71 -10.79 7.74 -27.80
N LYS A 72 -11.62 8.00 -28.81
CA LYS A 72 -11.41 7.55 -30.21
C LYS A 72 -11.25 8.71 -31.17
N ASP A 73 -12.08 9.74 -30.99
CA ASP A 73 -12.02 11.00 -31.72
C ASP A 73 -11.48 12.08 -30.78
N PRO A 74 -10.23 12.55 -30.98
CA PRO A 74 -9.63 13.56 -30.14
C PRO A 74 -10.38 14.90 -30.11
N GLU A 75 -10.97 15.35 -31.22
CA GLU A 75 -11.73 16.62 -31.23
C GLU A 75 -12.98 16.49 -30.36
N LYS A 76 -13.76 15.43 -30.60
CA LYS A 76 -14.95 15.17 -29.80
C LYS A 76 -14.61 15.00 -28.32
N THR A 77 -13.54 14.27 -28.02
CA THR A 77 -13.09 14.02 -26.64
C THR A 77 -12.83 15.32 -25.90
N PHE A 78 -12.11 16.27 -26.51
CA PHE A 78 -11.65 17.48 -25.81
C PHE A 78 -12.66 18.63 -25.81
N PHE A 79 -13.57 18.70 -26.78
CA PHE A 79 -14.57 19.76 -26.88
C PHE A 79 -15.97 19.36 -26.41
N GLU A 80 -16.24 18.07 -26.29
CA GLU A 80 -17.57 17.57 -25.91
C GLU A 80 -17.48 16.61 -24.73
N ASP A 81 -16.80 15.47 -24.90
CA ASP A 81 -16.87 14.38 -23.91
C ASP A 81 -16.22 14.80 -22.56
N LEU A 82 -15.06 15.49 -22.59
CA LEU A 82 -14.37 15.97 -21.39
C LEU A 82 -15.15 17.06 -20.65
N PRO A 83 -15.61 18.15 -21.29
CA PRO A 83 -16.50 19.10 -20.65
C PRO A 83 -17.71 18.45 -19.99
N GLU A 84 -18.42 17.58 -20.72
CA GLU A 84 -19.62 16.91 -20.24
C GLU A 84 -19.31 16.02 -19.03
N ALA A 85 -18.27 15.18 -19.11
CA ALA A 85 -17.84 14.31 -18.01
C ALA A 85 -17.46 15.10 -16.75
N LEU A 86 -16.90 16.31 -16.92
CA LEU A 86 -16.50 17.19 -15.83
C LEU A 86 -17.63 18.09 -15.29
N GLY A 87 -18.83 18.03 -15.88
CA GLY A 87 -20.02 18.75 -15.44
C GLY A 87 -20.23 20.10 -16.11
N PHE A 88 -19.58 20.36 -17.24
CA PHE A 88 -19.72 21.59 -18.01
C PHE A 88 -20.59 21.34 -19.24
N ASP A 89 -21.75 21.98 -19.29
CA ASP A 89 -22.61 21.91 -20.46
C ASP A 89 -22.05 22.77 -21.63
N LYS A 90 -22.48 22.45 -22.86
CA LYS A 90 -22.01 23.13 -24.08
C LYS A 90 -22.37 24.64 -24.11
N THR A 91 -23.39 25.06 -23.37
CA THR A 91 -23.81 26.47 -23.28
C THR A 91 -23.02 27.24 -22.22
N ALA A 92 -22.64 26.59 -21.12
CA ALA A 92 -21.82 27.14 -20.06
C ALA A 92 -20.44 27.55 -20.58
N LEU A 93 -19.86 26.75 -21.47
CA LEU A 93 -18.57 27.05 -22.10
C LEU A 93 -18.59 28.25 -23.07
N GLN A 94 -19.76 28.86 -23.35
CA GLN A 94 -19.82 30.15 -24.03
C GLN A 94 -19.41 31.32 -23.13
N ASN A 95 -19.38 31.11 -21.81
CA ASN A 95 -18.88 32.07 -20.84
C ASN A 95 -17.39 31.81 -20.56
N LYS A 96 -16.55 32.83 -20.76
CA LYS A 96 -15.11 32.79 -20.48
C LYS A 96 -14.78 32.34 -19.06
N GLU A 97 -15.54 32.75 -18.06
CA GLU A 97 -15.34 32.32 -16.66
C GLU A 97 -15.51 30.82 -16.49
N LYS A 98 -16.48 30.23 -17.19
CA LYS A 98 -16.72 28.78 -17.17
C LYS A 98 -15.64 28.00 -17.91
N VAL A 99 -15.07 28.58 -18.97
CA VAL A 99 -13.89 28.01 -19.64
C VAL A 99 -12.69 27.98 -18.68
N GLU A 100 -12.49 29.05 -17.90
CA GLU A 100 -11.42 29.11 -16.89
C GLU A 100 -11.63 28.09 -15.77
N GLU A 101 -12.86 27.94 -15.26
CA GLU A 101 -13.23 26.93 -14.26
C GLU A 101 -13.00 25.50 -14.78
N PHE A 102 -13.42 25.22 -16.01
CA PHE A 102 -13.16 23.94 -16.67
C PHE A 102 -11.67 23.62 -16.75
N CYS A 103 -10.85 24.60 -17.16
CA CYS A 103 -9.40 24.42 -17.25
C CYS A 103 -8.78 24.19 -15.87
N TYR A 104 -9.29 24.86 -14.83
CA TYR A 104 -8.86 24.60 -13.45
C TYR A 104 -9.14 23.15 -13.03
N VAL A 105 -10.32 22.62 -13.34
CA VAL A 105 -10.68 21.22 -13.02
C VAL A 105 -9.76 20.24 -13.76
N VAL A 106 -9.49 20.46 -15.04
CA VAL A 106 -8.54 19.64 -15.82
C VAL A 106 -7.14 19.66 -15.19
N ASN A 107 -6.64 20.85 -14.84
CA ASN A 107 -5.32 21.01 -14.22
C ASN A 107 -5.21 20.29 -12.88
N ARG A 108 -6.24 20.39 -12.05
CA ARG A 108 -6.32 19.69 -10.76
C ARG A 108 -6.34 18.17 -10.99
N ALA A 109 -7.15 17.69 -11.92
CA ALA A 109 -7.22 16.26 -12.25
C ALA A 109 -5.85 15.71 -12.68
N VAL A 110 -5.11 16.43 -13.54
CA VAL A 110 -3.75 16.03 -13.93
C VAL A 110 -2.79 15.98 -12.74
N ARG A 111 -2.86 16.97 -11.83
CA ARG A 111 -2.02 16.99 -10.62
C ARG A 111 -2.32 15.81 -9.71
N GLU A 112 -3.60 15.53 -9.45
CA GLU A 112 -4.02 14.38 -8.63
C GLU A 112 -3.62 13.06 -9.27
N LEU A 113 -3.76 12.90 -10.58
CA LEU A 113 -3.31 11.68 -11.27
C LEU A 113 -1.79 11.50 -11.17
N ARG A 114 -1.02 12.59 -11.13
CA ARG A 114 0.44 12.54 -10.92
C ARG A 114 0.82 12.19 -9.48
N SER A 115 0.05 12.63 -8.48
CA SER A 115 0.34 12.37 -7.06
C SER A 115 -0.23 11.06 -6.55
N CYS A 116 -1.31 10.53 -7.15
CA CYS A 116 -2.12 9.47 -6.55
C CYS A 116 -1.36 8.20 -6.14
N TYR A 117 -0.28 7.86 -6.86
CA TYR A 117 0.57 6.72 -6.49
C TYR A 117 1.46 7.02 -5.28
N ASN A 118 1.97 8.25 -5.15
CA ASN A 118 2.64 8.68 -3.93
C ASN A 118 1.62 8.77 -2.78
N ASP A 119 0.42 9.28 -3.04
CA ASP A 119 -0.65 9.34 -2.05
C ASP A 119 -1.05 7.94 -1.55
N LEU A 120 -0.96 6.90 -2.40
CA LEU A 120 -1.10 5.50 -1.98
C LEU A 120 0.01 5.09 -1.00
N ILE A 121 1.26 5.38 -1.34
CA ILE A 121 2.41 5.08 -0.49
C ILE A 121 2.28 5.81 0.85
N ASP A 122 1.85 7.07 0.86
CA ASP A 122 1.66 7.85 2.09
C ASP A 122 0.61 7.20 3.03
N ARG A 123 -0.47 6.63 2.48
CA ARG A 123 -1.48 5.91 3.28
C ARG A 123 -0.94 4.61 3.87
N ILE A 124 -0.16 3.85 3.09
CA ILE A 124 0.49 2.63 3.57
C ILE A 124 1.52 2.98 4.66
N GLU A 125 2.35 3.99 4.40
CA GLU A 125 3.37 4.51 5.31
C GLU A 125 2.76 4.94 6.64
N SER A 126 1.75 5.81 6.60
CA SER A 126 1.11 6.28 7.83
C SER A 126 0.53 5.13 8.65
N SER A 127 -0.07 4.13 8.01
CA SER A 127 -0.63 2.96 8.70
C SER A 127 0.47 2.08 9.29
N LEU A 128 1.59 1.93 8.59
CA LEU A 128 2.73 1.14 9.03
C LEU A 128 3.44 1.79 10.23
N LEU A 129 3.77 3.08 10.13
CA LEU A 129 4.47 3.80 11.19
C LEU A 129 3.65 3.86 12.48
N ASP A 130 2.33 4.09 12.37
CA ASP A 130 1.41 4.02 13.52
C ASP A 130 1.42 2.63 14.15
N ALA A 131 1.30 1.57 13.34
CA ALA A 131 1.29 0.19 13.82
C ALA A 131 2.60 -0.26 14.48
N LEU A 132 3.73 0.36 14.11
CA LEU A 132 5.06 0.12 14.70
C LEU A 132 5.43 1.13 15.79
N SER A 133 4.54 2.08 16.08
CA SER A 133 4.75 3.18 17.04
C SER A 133 6.05 3.95 16.76
N ILE A 134 6.26 4.33 15.50
CA ILE A 134 7.40 5.13 15.04
C ILE A 134 6.90 6.56 14.81
N GLU A 135 7.55 7.53 15.47
CA GLU A 135 7.14 8.95 15.41
C GLU A 135 7.82 9.69 14.27
N GLU A 136 8.96 9.19 13.79
CA GLU A 136 9.72 9.74 12.67
C GLU A 136 8.96 9.55 11.35
N TYR A 137 8.79 10.64 10.59
CA TYR A 137 8.12 10.61 9.29
C TYR A 137 9.10 10.65 8.12
N ASP A 138 10.35 11.07 8.34
CA ASP A 138 11.35 11.09 7.28
C ASP A 138 11.85 9.67 6.98
N TYR A 139 11.79 9.28 5.70
CA TYR A 139 12.20 7.95 5.25
C TYR A 139 13.64 7.60 5.65
N THR A 140 14.55 8.56 5.60
CA THR A 140 15.96 8.31 5.92
C THR A 140 16.17 8.04 7.40
N GLU A 141 15.25 8.48 8.25
CA GLU A 141 15.28 8.27 9.70
C GLU A 141 14.55 6.97 10.08
N TYR A 142 13.26 6.84 9.73
CA TYR A 142 12.48 5.69 10.21
C TYR A 142 12.97 4.37 9.64
N VAL A 143 13.52 4.34 8.42
CA VAL A 143 14.00 3.08 7.82
C VAL A 143 15.19 2.53 8.60
N LEU A 144 16.03 3.42 9.17
CA LEU A 144 17.13 3.03 10.05
C LEU A 144 16.59 2.50 11.38
N THR A 145 15.58 3.14 11.95
CA THR A 145 14.87 2.65 13.15
C THR A 145 14.30 1.25 12.94
N ILE A 146 13.62 1.02 11.80
CA ILE A 146 13.07 -0.27 11.40
C ILE A 146 14.20 -1.32 11.28
N ARG A 147 15.25 -1.05 10.51
CA ARG A 147 16.36 -2.00 10.33
C ARG A 147 17.09 -2.31 11.64
N SER A 148 17.30 -1.30 12.48
CA SER A 148 17.90 -1.48 13.81
C SER A 148 17.07 -2.41 14.69
N ARG A 149 15.73 -2.24 14.68
CA ARG A 149 14.78 -3.10 15.42
C ARG A 149 14.87 -4.57 15.00
N PHE A 150 15.19 -4.83 13.74
CA PHE A 150 15.27 -6.17 13.15
C PHE A 150 16.69 -6.71 12.97
N ALA A 151 17.72 -5.98 13.35
CA ALA A 151 19.12 -6.34 13.09
C ALA A 151 19.56 -7.66 13.75
N SER A 152 18.91 -8.04 14.85
CA SER A 152 19.20 -9.28 15.59
C SER A 152 18.49 -10.51 15.03
N VAL A 153 17.60 -10.38 14.04
CA VAL A 153 16.83 -11.52 13.52
C VAL A 153 17.75 -12.58 12.93
N ASN A 154 17.66 -13.80 13.43
CA ASN A 154 18.32 -14.96 12.84
C ASN A 154 17.49 -15.50 11.66
N GLU A 155 17.99 -15.30 10.44
CA GLU A 155 17.32 -15.71 9.20
C GLU A 155 17.04 -17.21 9.10
N HIS A 156 17.76 -18.06 9.83
CA HIS A 156 17.55 -19.51 9.81
C HIS A 156 16.26 -19.94 10.51
N LEU A 157 15.69 -19.08 11.35
CA LEU A 157 14.44 -19.33 12.06
C LEU A 157 13.20 -18.89 11.26
N LEU A 158 13.40 -18.15 10.17
CA LEU A 158 12.32 -17.58 9.37
C LEU A 158 11.78 -18.59 8.37
N THR A 159 10.47 -18.54 8.12
CA THR A 159 9.88 -19.21 6.96
C THR A 159 10.38 -18.58 5.66
N ASP A 160 10.35 -19.30 4.53
CA ASP A 160 10.82 -18.78 3.24
C ASP A 160 10.20 -17.43 2.87
N ARG A 161 8.89 -17.29 3.10
CA ARG A 161 8.15 -16.05 2.84
C ARG A 161 8.60 -14.91 3.76
N LEU A 162 8.75 -15.18 5.05
CA LEU A 162 9.16 -14.18 6.02
C LEU A 162 10.62 -13.77 5.80
N LYS A 163 11.45 -14.71 5.36
CA LYS A 163 12.84 -14.46 4.98
C LYS A 163 12.95 -13.53 3.77
N GLU A 164 12.16 -13.77 2.72
CA GLU A 164 12.07 -12.87 1.57
C GLU A 164 11.66 -11.46 2.02
N PHE A 165 10.59 -11.33 2.80
CA PHE A 165 10.15 -10.05 3.35
C PHE A 165 11.23 -9.36 4.20
N TYR A 166 11.86 -10.09 5.11
CA TYR A 166 12.94 -9.58 5.95
C TYR A 166 14.11 -9.05 5.11
N HIS A 167 14.52 -9.78 4.08
CA HIS A 167 15.55 -9.30 3.16
C HIS A 167 15.16 -7.98 2.50
N HIS A 168 13.91 -7.84 2.05
CA HIS A 168 13.41 -6.58 1.49
C HIS A 168 13.40 -5.43 2.50
N VAL A 169 13.08 -5.69 3.77
CA VAL A 169 13.16 -4.70 4.85
C VAL A 169 14.60 -4.23 5.09
N MET A 170 15.55 -5.19 5.12
CA MET A 170 16.96 -4.92 5.43
C MET A 170 17.74 -4.34 4.25
N THR A 171 17.29 -4.56 3.02
CA THR A 171 17.96 -4.04 1.82
C THR A 171 17.89 -2.51 1.76
N GLU A 172 19.00 -1.88 1.39
CA GLU A 172 19.10 -0.44 1.17
C GLU A 172 18.55 -0.06 -0.21
N PHE A 173 17.63 0.91 -0.23
CA PHE A 173 17.06 1.47 -1.45
C PHE A 173 17.29 2.97 -1.49
N ASP A 174 17.48 3.50 -2.71
CA ASP A 174 17.78 4.91 -2.95
C ASP A 174 16.64 5.83 -2.52
N ASN A 175 15.40 5.33 -2.54
CA ASN A 175 14.23 6.12 -2.20
C ASN A 175 13.10 5.32 -1.56
N ARG A 176 12.25 6.05 -0.84
CA ARG A 176 11.04 5.57 -0.16
C ARG A 176 10.15 4.72 -1.07
N LYS A 177 9.96 5.14 -2.32
CA LYS A 177 9.04 4.47 -3.26
C LYS A 177 9.53 3.06 -3.59
N GLU A 178 10.82 2.88 -3.85
CA GLU A 178 11.39 1.56 -4.14
C GLU A 178 11.32 0.63 -2.93
N TRP A 179 11.56 1.14 -1.73
CA TRP A 179 11.44 0.36 -0.50
C TRP A 179 10.00 -0.14 -0.29
N TYR A 180 8.98 0.72 -0.43
CA TYR A 180 7.58 0.29 -0.34
C TYR A 180 7.18 -0.68 -1.45
N GLN A 181 7.65 -0.48 -2.68
CA GLN A 181 7.41 -1.42 -3.78
C GLN A 181 7.96 -2.82 -3.46
N SER A 182 9.15 -2.85 -2.88
CA SER A 182 9.88 -4.05 -2.47
C SER A 182 9.16 -4.81 -1.36
N ILE A 183 8.89 -4.17 -0.21
CA ILE A 183 8.23 -4.85 0.92
C ILE A 183 6.78 -5.24 0.61
N CYS A 184 6.03 -4.39 -0.12
CA CYS A 184 4.64 -4.69 -0.46
C CYS A 184 4.53 -5.86 -1.43
N TYR A 185 5.54 -6.11 -2.27
CA TYR A 185 5.53 -7.24 -3.20
C TYR A 185 5.35 -8.58 -2.48
N THR A 186 6.02 -8.79 -1.35
CA THR A 186 5.90 -10.03 -0.55
C THR A 186 4.54 -10.18 0.15
N ALA A 187 3.89 -9.07 0.47
CA ALA A 187 2.57 -9.05 1.09
C ALA A 187 1.44 -9.24 0.07
N LEU A 188 1.67 -8.78 -1.17
CA LEU A 188 0.67 -8.69 -2.23
C LEU A 188 0.82 -9.75 -3.34
N GLU A 189 2.01 -10.36 -3.46
CA GLU A 189 2.42 -11.30 -4.52
C GLU A 189 2.28 -10.71 -5.94
N GLN A 190 2.31 -9.37 -6.03
CA GLN A 190 2.29 -8.61 -7.28
C GLN A 190 2.92 -7.23 -7.06
N PRO A 191 3.36 -6.55 -8.13
CA PRO A 191 3.85 -5.18 -8.02
C PRO A 191 2.82 -4.25 -7.38
N LEU A 192 3.25 -3.36 -6.49
CA LEU A 192 2.37 -2.39 -5.81
C LEU A 192 1.60 -1.50 -6.81
N GLU A 193 2.18 -1.22 -7.98
CA GLU A 193 1.49 -0.50 -9.05
C GLU A 193 0.25 -1.24 -9.59
N ARG A 194 0.11 -2.54 -9.35
CA ARG A 194 -1.09 -3.32 -9.75
C ARG A 194 -2.12 -3.45 -8.63
N LEU A 195 -1.91 -2.80 -7.49
CA LEU A 195 -2.90 -2.76 -6.41
C LEU A 195 -4.24 -2.22 -6.92
N ARG A 196 -5.34 -2.77 -6.41
CA ARG A 196 -6.69 -2.24 -6.58
C ARG A 196 -7.22 -1.74 -5.23
N ASP A 197 -8.13 -0.78 -5.28
CA ASP A 197 -8.59 -0.05 -4.08
C ASP A 197 -9.17 -0.96 -2.99
N ASP A 198 -9.82 -2.05 -3.40
CA ASP A 198 -10.40 -3.09 -2.54
C ASP A 198 -9.36 -4.01 -1.89
N GLN A 199 -8.12 -3.99 -2.38
CA GLN A 199 -6.99 -4.77 -1.86
C GLN A 199 -6.16 -3.99 -0.84
N GLU A 200 -6.30 -2.65 -0.76
CA GLU A 200 -5.43 -1.80 0.05
C GLU A 200 -5.48 -2.13 1.54
N GLU A 201 -6.67 -2.36 2.10
CA GLU A 201 -6.82 -2.72 3.52
C GLU A 201 -6.16 -4.07 3.84
N LYS A 202 -6.35 -5.06 2.95
CA LYS A 202 -5.73 -6.38 3.09
C LYS A 202 -4.20 -6.30 2.97
N LEU A 203 -3.68 -5.47 2.07
CA LEU A 203 -2.24 -5.22 1.96
C LEU A 203 -1.69 -4.69 3.28
N VAL A 204 -2.27 -3.62 3.81
CA VAL A 204 -1.81 -2.99 5.05
C VAL A 204 -1.85 -3.97 6.21
N HIS A 205 -2.94 -4.74 6.34
CA HIS A 205 -3.06 -5.78 7.36
C HIS A 205 -1.94 -6.83 7.23
N ASN A 206 -1.75 -7.39 6.04
CA ASN A 206 -0.72 -8.40 5.80
C ASN A 206 0.69 -7.86 6.07
N LEU A 207 0.97 -6.62 5.65
CA LEU A 207 2.26 -5.98 5.85
C LEU A 207 2.57 -5.83 7.34
N ILE A 208 1.61 -5.33 8.12
CA ILE A 208 1.75 -5.20 9.58
C ILE A 208 1.95 -6.57 10.24
N MET A 209 1.25 -7.61 9.79
CA MET A 209 1.42 -8.97 10.30
C MET A 209 2.84 -9.49 10.06
N LEU A 210 3.41 -9.27 8.87
CA LEU A 210 4.78 -9.67 8.56
C LEU A 210 5.80 -8.94 9.44
N PHE A 211 5.63 -7.63 9.66
CA PHE A 211 6.50 -6.88 10.58
C PHE A 211 6.43 -7.39 12.02
N ARG A 212 5.22 -7.66 12.53
CA ARG A 212 5.03 -8.21 13.89
C ARG A 212 5.62 -9.61 14.03
N GLU A 213 5.54 -10.41 12.98
CA GLU A 213 6.19 -11.72 12.95
C GLU A 213 7.71 -11.57 13.03
N CYS A 214 8.31 -10.67 12.25
CA CYS A 214 9.73 -10.31 12.38
C CYS A 214 10.10 -9.82 13.79
N GLU A 215 9.25 -9.03 14.46
CA GLU A 215 9.52 -8.55 15.82
C GLU A 215 9.62 -9.72 16.81
N LYS A 216 8.73 -10.70 16.70
CA LYS A 216 8.78 -11.91 17.53
C LYS A 216 10.09 -12.68 17.34
N TYR A 217 10.51 -12.87 16.09
CA TYR A 217 11.78 -13.53 15.79
C TYR A 217 13.00 -12.71 16.22
N SER A 218 12.92 -11.38 16.19
CA SER A 218 13.99 -10.50 16.70
C SER A 218 14.17 -10.70 18.21
N VAL A 219 13.08 -10.72 18.97
CA VAL A 219 13.10 -10.99 20.42
C VAL A 219 13.67 -12.38 20.72
N ILE A 220 13.23 -13.41 19.99
CA ILE A 220 13.76 -14.78 20.11
C ILE A 220 15.27 -14.79 19.87
N SER A 221 15.73 -14.17 18.78
CA SER A 221 17.14 -14.21 18.38
C SER A 221 18.07 -13.48 19.35
N GLN A 222 17.57 -12.50 20.10
CA GLN A 222 18.33 -11.83 21.16
C GLN A 222 18.55 -12.70 22.41
N MET A 223 17.84 -13.83 22.56
CA MET A 223 17.93 -14.70 23.73
C MET A 223 19.13 -15.67 23.72
N ASP A 224 20.14 -15.42 22.87
CA ASP A 224 21.37 -16.21 22.70
C ASP A 224 21.07 -17.72 22.70
N ILE A 225 20.31 -18.15 21.69
CA ILE A 225 19.76 -19.50 21.57
C ILE A 225 20.75 -20.34 20.78
N ASP A 226 21.24 -21.42 21.39
CA ASP A 226 22.08 -22.41 20.72
C ASP A 226 21.25 -23.17 19.68
N SER A 227 21.85 -23.68 18.58
CA SER A 227 21.09 -24.22 17.43
C SER A 227 20.12 -25.36 17.76
N ASP A 228 20.30 -26.02 18.90
CA ASP A 228 19.48 -27.15 19.35
C ASP A 228 18.55 -26.80 20.54
N GLU A 229 18.36 -25.51 20.83
CA GLU A 229 17.41 -25.02 21.84
C GLU A 229 16.11 -24.52 21.19
N GLU A 230 14.97 -24.87 21.77
CA GLU A 230 13.66 -24.47 21.25
C GLU A 230 13.18 -23.18 21.92
N CYS A 231 12.58 -22.29 21.15
CA CYS A 231 12.06 -21.03 21.67
C CYS A 231 10.66 -20.75 21.13
N PHE A 232 9.78 -20.35 22.04
CA PHE A 232 8.37 -20.15 21.77
C PHE A 232 7.99 -18.72 22.13
N SER A 233 7.36 -17.99 21.20
CA SER A 233 6.71 -16.71 21.48
C SER A 233 5.19 -16.90 21.42
N VAL A 234 4.47 -16.46 22.45
CA VAL A 234 3.01 -16.63 22.56
C VAL A 234 2.33 -15.30 22.87
N ASP A 235 1.30 -14.99 22.09
CA ASP A 235 0.27 -13.99 22.41
C ASP A 235 -1.05 -14.71 22.74
N MET A 236 -1.72 -14.32 23.83
CA MET A 236 -3.01 -14.95 24.20
C MET A 236 -4.03 -13.93 24.68
N VAL A 237 -5.21 -13.96 24.04
CA VAL A 237 -6.40 -13.25 24.49
C VAL A 237 -7.42 -14.26 24.98
N ALA A 238 -7.94 -14.07 26.19
CA ALA A 238 -8.92 -14.97 26.77
C ALA A 238 -10.10 -14.20 27.35
N THR A 239 -11.32 -14.71 27.12
CA THR A 239 -12.54 -14.15 27.73
C THR A 239 -12.59 -14.36 29.25
N LYS A 240 -11.75 -15.28 29.78
CA LYS A 240 -11.58 -15.58 31.20
C LYS A 240 -10.10 -15.80 31.48
N GLY A 241 -9.54 -15.06 32.44
CA GLY A 241 -8.10 -15.03 32.74
C GLY A 241 -7.51 -13.65 32.48
N THR A 242 -6.19 -13.55 32.49
CA THR A 242 -5.49 -12.34 32.02
C THR A 242 -5.16 -12.47 30.55
N ASN A 243 -5.25 -11.35 29.83
CA ASN A 243 -4.65 -11.25 28.51
C ASN A 243 -3.13 -11.24 28.69
N ILE A 244 -2.44 -12.05 27.90
CA ILE A 244 -0.99 -12.19 27.93
C ILE A 244 -0.46 -11.53 26.66
N SER A 245 0.26 -10.42 26.84
CA SER A 245 1.07 -9.80 25.79
C SER A 245 2.26 -10.70 25.45
N SER A 246 2.85 -10.52 24.25
CA SER A 246 3.99 -11.29 23.75
C SER A 246 5.01 -11.63 24.84
N GLN A 247 5.07 -12.91 25.20
CA GLN A 247 6.08 -13.48 26.10
C GLN A 247 6.83 -14.57 25.34
N THR A 248 8.13 -14.63 25.59
CA THR A 248 9.03 -15.59 24.95
C THR A 248 9.60 -16.54 25.99
N PHE A 249 9.53 -17.84 25.70
CA PHE A 249 10.00 -18.92 26.54
C PHE A 249 11.11 -19.68 25.81
N LYS A 250 12.14 -20.08 26.55
CA LYS A 250 13.27 -20.84 26.03
C LYS A 250 13.32 -22.20 26.73
N LEU A 251 13.43 -23.27 25.95
CA LEU A 251 13.67 -24.62 26.43
C LEU A 251 15.14 -24.96 26.19
N THR A 252 15.91 -25.14 27.26
CA THR A 252 17.35 -25.43 27.14
C THR A 252 17.60 -26.91 26.85
N LYS A 253 18.77 -27.24 26.29
CA LYS A 253 19.20 -28.63 26.03
C LYS A 253 19.08 -29.56 27.24
N THR A 254 19.31 -29.02 28.43
CA THR A 254 19.24 -29.79 29.69
C THR A 254 17.81 -30.05 30.17
N GLU A 255 16.83 -29.39 29.56
CA GLU A 255 15.42 -29.48 29.90
C GLU A 255 14.61 -30.21 28.82
N THR A 256 15.18 -30.40 27.61
CA THR A 256 14.53 -31.08 26.47
C THR A 256 14.04 -32.48 26.84
N GLU A 257 14.86 -33.31 27.47
CA GLU A 257 14.43 -34.67 27.89
C GLU A 257 13.21 -34.64 28.82
N LYS A 258 13.14 -33.65 29.73
CA LYS A 258 11.99 -33.48 30.63
C LYS A 258 10.76 -32.97 29.89
N ALA A 259 10.95 -32.12 28.89
CA ALA A 259 9.88 -31.65 28.04
C ALA A 259 9.28 -32.79 27.22
N ASP A 260 10.12 -33.63 26.61
CA ASP A 260 9.71 -34.80 25.84
C ASP A 260 8.90 -35.80 26.69
N GLU A 261 9.36 -36.07 27.92
CA GLU A 261 8.62 -36.91 28.88
C GLU A 261 7.25 -36.32 29.22
N LEU A 262 7.19 -35.00 29.49
CA LEU A 262 5.94 -34.30 29.77
C LEU A 262 5.01 -34.27 28.54
N GLU A 263 5.56 -34.10 27.35
CA GLU A 263 4.82 -34.11 26.10
C GLU A 263 4.21 -35.50 25.86
N MET A 264 4.96 -36.57 26.07
CA MET A 264 4.42 -37.94 26.01
C MET A 264 3.27 -38.14 27.00
N LEU A 265 3.39 -37.66 28.24
CA LEU A 265 2.32 -37.75 29.23
C LEU A 265 1.07 -36.97 28.80
N LEU A 266 1.26 -35.76 28.28
CA LEU A 266 0.17 -34.92 27.78
C LEU A 266 -0.50 -35.57 26.56
N ASN A 267 0.28 -36.04 25.59
CA ASN A 267 -0.22 -36.72 24.39
C ASN A 267 -1.01 -37.98 24.77
N ASN A 268 -0.53 -38.78 25.73
CA ASN A 268 -1.27 -39.95 26.23
C ASN A 268 -2.58 -39.55 26.93
N ALA A 269 -2.59 -38.48 27.72
CA ALA A 269 -3.80 -38.00 28.39
C ALA A 269 -4.83 -37.46 27.39
N LEU A 270 -4.38 -36.93 26.25
CA LEU A 270 -5.22 -36.38 25.20
C LEU A 270 -5.61 -37.41 24.12
N ALA A 271 -4.93 -38.56 24.05
CA ALA A 271 -5.09 -39.57 22.99
C ALA A 271 -6.52 -40.11 22.80
N ASN A 272 -7.33 -40.11 23.87
CA ASN A 272 -8.70 -40.62 23.86
C ASN A 272 -9.77 -39.52 23.71
N ILE A 273 -9.37 -38.29 23.39
CA ILE A 273 -10.31 -37.18 23.18
C ILE A 273 -10.66 -37.10 21.70
N ASP A 274 -11.88 -37.51 21.34
CA ASP A 274 -12.38 -37.45 19.96
C ASP A 274 -12.53 -36.02 19.42
N ASN A 275 -12.59 -35.03 20.31
CA ASN A 275 -12.75 -33.62 19.96
C ASN A 275 -11.46 -32.81 20.21
N ASN A 276 -10.68 -32.62 19.15
CA ASN A 276 -9.45 -31.83 19.18
C ASN A 276 -9.63 -30.41 19.75
N ASN A 277 -10.79 -29.79 19.58
CA ASN A 277 -11.05 -28.47 20.14
C ASN A 277 -11.05 -28.50 21.68
N VAL A 278 -11.55 -29.57 22.30
CA VAL A 278 -11.52 -29.75 23.77
C VAL A 278 -10.08 -29.93 24.25
N ALA A 279 -9.26 -30.68 23.53
CA ALA A 279 -7.83 -30.85 23.84
C ALA A 279 -7.08 -29.50 23.77
N ILE A 280 -7.19 -28.79 22.66
CA ILE A 280 -6.53 -27.49 22.44
C ILE A 280 -6.98 -26.46 23.47
N CYS A 281 -8.28 -26.28 23.69
CA CYS A 281 -8.79 -25.35 24.71
C CYS A 281 -8.32 -25.72 26.13
N THR A 282 -8.14 -27.00 26.43
CA THR A 282 -7.62 -27.44 27.74
C THR A 282 -6.16 -27.06 27.92
N LEU A 283 -5.32 -27.28 26.90
CA LEU A 283 -3.91 -26.85 26.91
C LEU A 283 -3.78 -25.33 27.06
N LEU A 284 -4.57 -24.56 26.29
CA LEU A 284 -4.59 -23.09 26.40
C LEU A 284 -5.01 -22.62 27.80
N ARG A 285 -5.98 -23.30 28.45
CA ARG A 285 -6.37 -22.99 29.84
C ARG A 285 -5.28 -23.29 30.85
N VAL A 286 -4.55 -24.40 30.68
CA VAL A 286 -3.41 -24.75 31.55
C VAL A 286 -2.31 -23.70 31.40
N LEU A 287 -1.99 -23.34 30.15
CA LEU A 287 -1.00 -22.32 29.82
C LEU A 287 -1.37 -20.95 30.41
N ASN A 288 -2.60 -20.47 30.20
CA ASN A 288 -3.07 -19.19 30.76
C ASN A 288 -2.92 -19.14 32.29
N LYS A 289 -3.28 -20.24 32.99
CA LYS A 289 -3.11 -20.34 34.45
C LYS A 289 -1.66 -20.34 34.90
N LYS A 290 -0.77 -20.95 34.12
CA LYS A 290 0.67 -20.99 34.42
C LYS A 290 1.33 -19.63 34.24
N MET A 291 0.91 -18.88 33.21
CA MET A 291 1.40 -17.53 32.93
C MET A 291 0.77 -16.44 33.81
N SER A 292 -0.36 -16.72 34.47
CA SER A 292 -1.03 -15.80 35.41
C SER A 292 -0.47 -15.84 36.84
N LYS A 293 0.53 -16.70 37.11
CA LYS A 293 1.18 -16.85 38.42
C LYS A 293 2.53 -16.16 38.43
#